data_AF-A0A8S3GHY7-F1
#
_entry.id   AF-A0A8S3GHY7-F1
#
_cell.length_a   1.000
_cell.length_b   1.000
_cell.length_c   1.000
_cell.angle_alpha   90.00
_cell.angle_beta   90.00
_cell.angle_gamma   90.00
#
_symmetry.space_group_name_H-M   'P 1'
#
loop_
_entity.id
_entity.type
_entity.pdbx_description
1 polymer ?
#
loop_
_entity_poly.entity_id
_entity_poly.type
_entity_poly.pdbx_seq_one_letter_code
_entity_poly.pdbx_strand_id
1 'polypeptide(L)'
;MVRGSIKEKLNWIFRFYDVYDEGKLTKQAFETILRSLYELLGSNTCVHQPVTDETIQKHLTILFDKLDFQQSGSINIDDFIKYCLR
;
A
#
# COMPACT_ATOMS: atom_id res chain seq x y z
N MET A 1 -7.04 -22.63 -18.90
CA MET A 1 -7.79 -21.58 -18.20
C MET A 1 -6.77 -20.75 -17.41
N VAL A 2 -6.04 -19.85 -18.07
CA VAL A 2 -4.98 -19.07 -17.41
C VAL A 2 -5.09 -17.62 -17.86
N ARG A 3 -6.14 -16.97 -17.38
CA ARG A 3 -6.20 -15.53 -17.27
C ARG A 3 -6.46 -15.31 -15.80
N GLY A 4 -5.38 -15.18 -15.03
CA GLY A 4 -5.50 -14.89 -13.61
C GLY A 4 -6.45 -13.71 -13.48
N SER A 5 -7.57 -13.93 -12.78
CA SER A 5 -8.64 -12.94 -12.69
C SER A 5 -8.06 -11.66 -12.10
N ILE A 6 -8.70 -10.49 -12.28
CA ILE A 6 -8.27 -9.23 -11.65
C ILE A 6 -7.97 -9.44 -10.15
N LYS A 7 -8.75 -10.30 -9.48
CA LYS A 7 -8.50 -10.80 -8.13
C LYS A 7 -7.10 -11.40 -7.90
N GLU A 8 -6.57 -12.23 -8.79
CA GLU A 8 -5.23 -12.82 -8.63
C GLU A 8 -4.12 -11.78 -8.79
N LYS A 9 -4.28 -10.83 -9.73
CA LYS A 9 -3.33 -9.72 -9.86
C LYS A 9 -3.35 -8.84 -8.61
N LEU A 10 -4.55 -8.52 -8.11
CA LEU A 10 -4.71 -7.77 -6.87
C LEU A 10 -4.16 -8.55 -5.67
N ASN A 11 -4.29 -9.87 -5.64
CA ASN A 11 -3.71 -10.71 -4.60
C ASN A 11 -2.18 -10.67 -4.65
N TRP A 12 -1.58 -10.73 -5.84
CA TRP A 12 -0.13 -10.61 -5.98
C TRP A 12 0.38 -9.21 -5.58
N ILE A 13 -0.34 -8.16 -6.00
CA ILE A 13 -0.06 -6.78 -5.60
C ILE A 13 -0.20 -6.63 -4.08
N PHE A 14 -1.26 -7.19 -3.49
CA PHE A 14 -1.48 -7.18 -2.05
C PHE A 14 -0.34 -7.88 -1.31
N ARG A 15 0.11 -9.06 -1.78
CA ARG A 15 1.27 -9.75 -1.22
C ARG A 15 2.59 -8.99 -1.39
N PHE A 16 2.72 -8.19 -2.44
CA PHE A 16 3.84 -7.27 -2.59
C PHE A 16 3.78 -6.15 -1.54
N TYR A 17 2.56 -5.72 -1.18
CA TYR A 17 2.34 -4.75 -0.11
C TYR A 17 2.33 -5.37 1.32
N ASP A 18 2.14 -6.67 1.45
CA ASP A 18 2.09 -7.39 2.73
C ASP A 18 3.46 -7.99 3.06
N VAL A 19 4.45 -7.12 3.28
CA VAL A 19 5.86 -7.51 3.57
C VAL A 19 5.99 -8.44 4.77
N TYR A 20 5.04 -8.36 5.71
CA TYR A 20 5.04 -9.15 6.94
C TYR A 20 4.26 -10.47 6.83
N ASP A 21 3.67 -10.80 5.67
CA ASP A 21 2.81 -11.99 5.42
C ASP A 21 1.77 -12.20 6.55
N GLU A 22 1.24 -11.10 7.08
CA GLU A 22 0.24 -11.09 8.16
C GLU A 22 -1.19 -11.13 7.61
N GLY A 23 -1.36 -11.01 6.29
CA GLY A 23 -2.68 -10.99 5.64
C GLY A 23 -3.46 -9.69 5.84
N LYS A 24 -2.80 -8.66 6.38
CA LYS A 24 -3.36 -7.35 6.69
C LYS A 24 -2.29 -6.28 6.50
N LEU A 25 -2.64 -5.23 5.77
CA LEU A 25 -1.80 -4.05 5.66
C LEU A 25 -2.02 -3.15 6.86
N THR A 26 -1.03 -3.12 7.74
CA THR A 26 -0.91 -2.17 8.85
C THR A 26 -0.17 -0.92 8.40
N LYS A 27 -0.32 0.18 9.16
CA LYS A 27 0.37 1.44 8.88
C LYS A 27 1.89 1.26 8.76
N GLN A 28 2.48 0.38 9.58
CA GLN A 28 3.91 0.09 9.57
C GLN A 28 4.38 -0.62 8.29
N ALA A 29 3.60 -1.57 7.77
CA ALA A 29 3.90 -2.23 6.50
C ALA A 29 3.93 -1.22 5.35
N PHE A 30 2.89 -0.39 5.32
CA PHE A 30 2.66 0.61 4.30
C PHE A 30 3.73 1.73 4.36
N GLU A 31 4.15 2.13 5.57
CA GLU A 31 5.27 3.05 5.81
C GLU A 31 6.60 2.50 5.31
N THR A 32 6.89 1.24 5.62
CA THR A 32 8.11 0.56 5.19
C THR A 32 8.19 0.50 3.67
N ILE A 33 7.07 0.21 2.99
CA ILE A 33 7.02 0.14 1.53
C ILE A 33 7.13 1.51 0.88
N LEU A 34 6.40 2.52 1.38
CA LEU A 34 6.50 3.88 0.85
C LEU A 34 7.92 4.40 1.03
N ARG A 35 8.50 4.23 2.22
CA ARG A 35 9.90 4.59 2.49
C ARG A 35 10.85 3.87 1.53
N SER A 36 10.69 2.56 1.34
CA SER A 36 11.50 1.78 0.39
C SER A 36 11.33 2.27 -1.07
N LEU A 37 10.11 2.62 -1.47
CA LEU A 37 9.80 3.19 -2.78
C LEU A 37 10.44 4.56 -2.95
N TYR A 38 10.40 5.41 -1.93
CA TYR A 38 11.03 6.72 -1.92
C TYR A 38 12.56 6.64 -1.89
N GLU A 39 13.16 5.69 -1.17
CA GLU A 39 14.60 5.42 -1.20
C GLU A 39 15.04 4.92 -2.60
N LEU A 40 14.21 4.08 -3.25
CA LEU A 40 14.44 3.60 -4.61
C LEU A 40 14.30 4.71 -5.67
N LEU A 41 13.30 5.58 -5.54
CA LEU A 41 13.07 6.72 -6.45
C LEU A 41 14.06 7.87 -6.21
N GLY A 42 14.47 8.08 -4.96
CA GLY A 42 15.39 9.14 -4.52
C GLY A 42 16.82 8.96 -5.03
N SER A 43 17.20 7.75 -5.45
CA SER A 43 18.48 7.50 -6.11
C SER A 43 18.46 7.86 -7.60
N ASN A 44 17.29 7.91 -8.25
CA ASN A 44 17.19 7.86 -9.71
C ASN A 44 16.39 9.02 -10.34
N THR A 45 15.77 9.90 -9.55
CA THR A 45 14.95 11.00 -10.11
C THR A 45 15.20 12.34 -9.44
N CYS A 46 15.27 13.37 -10.28
CA CYS A 46 15.47 14.78 -9.98
C CYS A 46 14.30 15.42 -9.21
N VAL A 47 13.77 14.77 -8.18
CA VAL A 47 12.74 15.33 -7.30
C VAL A 47 13.44 15.96 -6.10
N HIS A 48 13.61 17.28 -6.20
CA HIS A 48 14.26 18.17 -5.24
C HIS A 48 13.39 18.43 -3.99
N GLN A 49 12.62 17.42 -3.55
CA GLN A 49 11.76 17.53 -2.36
C GLN A 49 12.17 16.44 -1.38
N PRO A 50 12.68 16.80 -0.18
CA PRO A 50 12.92 15.82 0.85
C PRO A 50 11.57 15.22 1.23
N VAL A 51 11.36 13.96 0.87
CA VAL A 51 10.22 13.21 1.38
C VAL A 51 10.49 13.00 2.86
N THR A 52 9.92 13.88 3.67
CA THR A 52 9.97 13.79 5.12
C THR A 52 9.01 12.73 5.62
N ASP A 53 9.30 12.19 6.80
CA ASP A 53 8.43 11.22 7.49
C ASP A 53 6.99 11.74 7.58
N GLU A 54 6.81 13.04 7.84
CA GLU A 54 5.50 13.70 7.84
C GLU A 54 4.73 13.58 6.52
N THR A 55 5.43 13.62 5.38
CA THR A 55 4.81 13.45 4.06
C THR A 55 4.35 12.02 3.87
N ILE A 56 5.18 11.05 4.26
CA ILE A 56 4.83 9.61 4.23
C ILE A 56 3.63 9.35 5.15
N GLN A 57 3.65 9.86 6.38
CA GLN A 57 2.54 9.74 7.35
C GLN A 57 1.24 10.36 6.84
N LYS A 58 1.30 11.50 6.15
CA LYS A 58 0.13 12.12 5.52
C LYS A 58 -0.42 11.26 4.39
N HIS A 59 0.43 10.81 3.47
CA HIS A 59 0.01 9.92 2.38
C HIS A 59 -0.59 8.63 2.92
N LEU A 60 0.03 8.05 3.95
CA LEU A 60 -0.49 6.89 4.67
C LEU A 60 -1.86 7.14 5.25
N THR A 61 -2.04 8.24 5.97
CA THR A 61 -3.31 8.57 6.62
C THR A 61 -4.42 8.75 5.59
N ILE A 62 -4.14 9.43 4.47
CA ILE A 62 -5.12 9.62 3.39
C ILE A 62 -5.45 8.30 2.68
N LEU A 63 -4.45 7.45 2.43
CA LEU A 63 -4.67 6.14 1.80
C LEU A 63 -5.42 5.20 2.72
N PHE A 64 -5.06 5.18 4.01
CA PHE A 64 -5.79 4.42 5.03
C PHE A 64 -7.24 4.87 5.13
N ASP A 65 -7.51 6.17 5.22
CA ASP A 65 -8.87 6.69 5.27
C ASP A 65 -9.71 6.28 4.03
N LYS A 66 -9.07 6.22 2.86
CA LYS A 66 -9.72 5.79 1.61
C LYS A 66 -9.91 4.28 1.49
N LEU A 67 -9.04 3.47 2.08
CA LEU A 67 -9.01 2.00 1.95
C LEU A 67 -9.69 1.29 3.14
N ASP A 68 -9.64 1.86 4.34
CA ASP A 68 -10.18 1.32 5.59
C ASP A 68 -11.67 1.67 5.73
N PHE A 69 -12.51 1.10 4.87
CA PHE A 69 -13.96 1.32 4.91
C PHE A 69 -14.60 0.87 6.23
N GLN A 70 -13.99 -0.11 6.89
CA GLN A 70 -14.47 -0.64 8.16
C GLN A 70 -13.98 0.15 9.37
N GLN A 71 -13.09 1.15 9.19
CA GLN A 71 -12.41 1.84 10.29
C GLN A 71 -11.77 0.86 11.29
N SER A 72 -11.30 -0.29 10.79
CA SER A 72 -10.73 -1.35 11.62
C SER A 72 -9.29 -1.03 12.02
N GLY A 73 -8.67 -0.01 11.41
CA GLY A 73 -7.27 0.33 11.63
C GLY A 73 -6.29 -0.65 10.97
N SER A 74 -6.78 -1.54 10.11
CA SER A 74 -5.99 -2.51 9.33
C SER A 74 -6.72 -2.80 8.02
N ILE A 75 -6.01 -2.73 6.90
CA ILE A 75 -6.59 -2.96 5.58
C ILE A 75 -6.44 -4.44 5.23
N ASN A 76 -7.55 -5.16 5.14
CA ASN A 76 -7.51 -6.55 4.71
C ASN A 76 -7.50 -6.67 3.19
N ILE A 77 -7.13 -7.85 2.70
CA ILE A 77 -7.15 -8.13 1.27
C ILE A 77 -8.55 -7.98 0.65
N ASP A 78 -9.61 -8.27 1.42
CA ASP A 78 -10.99 -8.09 0.98
C ASP A 78 -11.31 -6.61 0.78
N ASP A 79 -10.95 -5.74 1.74
CA ASP A 79 -11.11 -4.28 1.61
C ASP A 79 -10.35 -3.72 0.40
N PHE A 80 -9.11 -4.18 0.20
CA PHE A 80 -8.30 -3.78 -0.94
C PHE A 80 -8.91 -4.21 -2.28
N ILE A 81 -9.36 -5.46 -2.38
CA ILE A 81 -10.02 -5.98 -3.57
C ILE A 81 -11.35 -5.24 -3.82
N LYS A 82 -12.11 -4.97 -2.76
CA LYS A 82 -13.41 -4.29 -2.83
C LYS A 82 -13.26 -2.84 -3.26
N TYR A 83 -12.21 -2.14 -2.82
CA TYR A 83 -11.87 -0.81 -3.31
C TYR A 83 -11.49 -0.83 -4.80
N CYS A 84 -10.68 -1.80 -5.22
CA CYS A 84 -10.17 -1.84 -6.59
C CYS A 84 -11.16 -2.39 -7.63
N LEU A 85 -12.19 -3.11 -7.18
CA LEU A 85 -13.29 -3.61 -8.01
C LEU A 85 -14.49 -2.66 -8.08
N ARG A 86 -14.45 -1.52 -7.38
CA ARG A 86 -15.50 -0.49 -7.38
C ARG A 86 -15.17 0.63 -8.35
#